data_AF-A0A410FW34-F1
#
_entry.id   AF-A0A410FW34-F1
#
_cell.length_a   1.000
_cell.length_b   1.000
_cell.length_c   1.000
_cell.angle_alpha   90.00
_cell.angle_beta   90.00
_cell.angle_gamma   90.00
#
_symmetry.space_group_name_H-M   'P 1'
#
loop_
_entity.id
_entity.type
_entity.pdbx_description
1 polymer ?
#
loop_
_entity_poly.entity_id
_entity_poly.type
_entity_poly.pdbx_seq_one_letter_code
_entity_poly.pdbx_strand_id
1 'polypeptide(L)'
;MSIRFALVVVLALGAGLGVRAETPRYLWAEIGLPSGAVAKLPDRAHELEVATAAWTEGELVLMGAESEDALRAGGTYLYLDGEQFLLGVETGAERITLRGNGEKAELIVWAADGLVPPSEAFFDLMRELGLLDEGITISLTVKELALKLPRVPEGIKLDPTLWALVGHPDWFGAARDFGLERVGLRVRVVAEAATALAEDLEPYVLNSSGSLTELLIPIALLSKLGQDPAVRSVRPPFTPYPAVGG
;
A
#
# COMPACT_ATOMS: atom_id res chain seq x y z
N MET A 1 11.45 9.29 -35.31
CA MET A 1 10.03 9.51 -35.64
C MET A 1 9.27 9.50 -34.32
N SER A 2 9.08 10.66 -33.70
CA SER A 2 8.46 10.75 -32.38
C SER A 2 6.94 10.62 -32.53
N ILE A 3 6.41 9.44 -32.26
CA ILE A 3 4.97 9.26 -32.14
C ILE A 3 4.59 9.85 -30.77
N ARG A 4 3.90 10.99 -30.79
CA ARG A 4 3.30 11.58 -29.58
C ARG A 4 2.03 10.78 -29.28
N PHE A 5 2.07 9.95 -28.24
CA PHE A 5 0.90 9.22 -27.76
C PHE A 5 0.15 10.07 -26.72
N ALA A 6 -1.17 10.14 -26.85
CA ALA A 6 -2.01 10.95 -25.98
C ALA A 6 -2.51 10.12 -24.80
N LEU A 7 -2.05 10.43 -23.59
CA LEU A 7 -2.74 10.04 -22.37
C LEU A 7 -3.90 11.00 -22.13
N VAL A 8 -5.10 10.48 -21.94
CA VAL A 8 -6.27 11.28 -21.55
C VAL A 8 -6.55 11.00 -20.08
N VAL A 9 -6.34 12.01 -19.23
CA VAL A 9 -6.78 11.98 -17.84
C VAL A 9 -8.13 12.70 -17.75
N VAL A 10 -9.17 11.97 -17.33
CA VAL A 10 -10.49 12.56 -17.09
C VAL A 10 -10.68 12.77 -15.59
N LEU A 11 -10.90 14.02 -15.19
CA LEU A 11 -11.20 14.40 -13.81
C LEU A 11 -12.71 14.66 -13.67
N ALA A 12 -13.42 13.81 -12.96
CA ALA A 12 -14.83 14.05 -12.65
C ALA A 12 -14.96 14.94 -11.41
N LEU A 13 -15.15 16.25 -11.60
CA LEU A 13 -15.36 17.21 -10.51
C LEU A 13 -16.84 17.27 -10.13
N GLY A 14 -17.19 16.73 -8.96
CA GLY A 14 -18.47 17.02 -8.31
C GLY A 14 -18.50 18.45 -7.78
N ALA A 15 -19.55 19.21 -8.10
CA ALA A 15 -19.70 20.61 -7.69
C ALA A 15 -19.93 20.73 -6.17
N GLY A 16 -19.03 21.43 -5.48
CA GLY A 16 -19.15 21.71 -4.05
C GLY A 16 -18.08 22.69 -3.56
N LEU A 17 -18.17 23.96 -3.96
CA LEU A 17 -17.33 25.04 -3.43
C LEU A 17 -17.92 25.54 -2.11
N GLY A 18 -17.42 25.03 -0.99
CA GLY A 18 -17.77 25.51 0.34
C GLY A 18 -16.60 25.34 1.30
N VAL A 19 -15.99 26.46 1.72
CA VAL A 19 -14.89 26.51 2.68
C VAL A 19 -15.39 26.05 4.06
N ARG A 20 -15.27 24.74 4.32
CA ARG A 20 -15.29 24.11 5.64
C ARG A 20 -14.05 23.25 5.71
N ALA A 21 -13.32 23.29 6.83
CA ALA A 21 -12.08 22.54 7.10
C ALA A 21 -11.95 21.32 6.16
N GLU A 22 -11.24 21.49 5.04
CA GLU A 22 -11.38 20.59 3.90
C GLU A 22 -10.83 19.23 4.34
N THR A 23 -11.72 18.24 4.36
CA THR A 23 -11.29 16.85 4.55
C THR A 23 -10.26 16.55 3.45
N PRO A 24 -9.07 16.00 3.78
CA PRO A 24 -8.04 15.79 2.78
C PRO A 24 -8.58 14.98 1.61
N ARG A 25 -8.28 15.40 0.38
CA ARG A 25 -8.72 14.76 -0.85
C ARG A 25 -7.55 14.14 -1.58
N TYR A 26 -7.85 13.12 -2.37
CA TYR A 26 -6.88 12.47 -3.26
C TYR A 26 -7.59 12.00 -4.53
N LEU A 27 -6.83 11.81 -5.60
CA LEU A 27 -7.32 11.15 -6.80
C LEU A 27 -7.04 9.66 -6.70
N TRP A 28 -7.97 8.87 -7.19
CA TRP A 28 -7.90 7.42 -7.17
C TRP A 28 -8.36 6.82 -8.50
N ALA A 29 -7.63 5.81 -8.97
CA ALA A 29 -8.05 4.90 -10.03
C ALA A 29 -7.65 3.46 -9.70
N GLU A 30 -8.41 2.50 -10.21
CA GLU A 30 -7.95 1.12 -10.33
C GLU A 30 -7.47 0.93 -11.78
N ILE A 31 -6.30 0.32 -11.95
CA ILE A 31 -5.70 0.01 -13.25
C ILE A 31 -5.41 -1.49 -13.34
N GLY A 32 -5.59 -2.05 -14.54
CA GLY A 32 -5.11 -3.39 -14.86
C GLY A 32 -3.61 -3.36 -15.17
N LEU A 33 -2.90 -4.42 -14.81
CA LEU A 33 -1.47 -4.56 -15.11
C LEU A 33 -1.22 -5.52 -16.28
N PRO A 34 -0.17 -5.28 -17.07
CA PRO A 34 0.26 -6.22 -18.09
C PRO A 34 0.63 -7.58 -17.48
N SER A 35 0.31 -8.67 -18.18
CA SER A 35 0.60 -10.03 -17.69
C SER A 35 2.09 -10.22 -17.42
N GLY A 36 2.42 -10.70 -16.21
CA GLY A 36 3.80 -10.92 -15.79
C GLY A 36 4.60 -9.64 -15.50
N ALA A 37 3.95 -8.48 -15.43
CA ALA A 37 4.61 -7.20 -15.12
C ALA A 37 5.34 -7.26 -13.77
N VAL A 38 4.65 -7.69 -12.71
CA VAL A 38 5.22 -7.74 -11.35
C VAL A 38 6.39 -8.73 -11.25
N ALA A 39 6.32 -9.87 -11.95
CA ALA A 39 7.41 -10.86 -11.94
C ALA A 39 8.72 -10.33 -12.55
N LYS A 40 8.64 -9.40 -13.51
CA LYS A 40 9.81 -8.75 -14.15
C LYS A 40 10.19 -7.42 -13.51
N LEU A 41 9.38 -6.95 -12.56
CA LEU A 41 9.56 -5.65 -11.92
C LEU A 41 10.90 -5.51 -11.17
N PRO A 42 11.42 -6.54 -10.46
CA PRO A 42 12.74 -6.44 -9.82
C PRO A 42 13.85 -6.13 -10.83
N ASP A 43 13.90 -6.86 -11.96
CA ASP A 43 14.93 -6.69 -12.98
C ASP A 43 14.87 -5.31 -13.63
N ARG A 44 13.66 -4.85 -13.96
CA ARG A 44 13.44 -3.52 -14.56
C ARG A 44 13.77 -2.39 -13.60
N ALA A 45 13.40 -2.53 -12.33
CA ALA A 45 13.75 -1.55 -11.30
C ALA A 45 15.27 -1.46 -11.13
N HIS A 46 15.98 -2.58 -11.20
CA HIS A 46 17.44 -2.61 -11.17
C HIS A 46 18.05 -1.90 -12.40
N GLU A 47 17.55 -2.19 -13.61
CA GLU A 47 18.00 -1.54 -14.85
C GLU A 47 17.79 -0.02 -14.86
N LEU A 48 16.70 0.45 -14.22
CA LEU A 48 16.37 1.87 -14.08
C LEU A 48 16.97 2.52 -12.82
N GLU A 49 17.78 1.78 -12.05
CA GLU A 49 18.38 2.23 -10.80
C GLU A 49 17.36 2.76 -9.77
N VAL A 50 16.14 2.22 -9.78
CA VAL A 50 15.09 2.56 -8.80
C VAL A 50 15.43 1.91 -7.47
N ALA A 51 15.61 2.75 -6.43
CA ALA A 51 15.86 2.28 -5.08
C ALA A 51 14.72 1.37 -4.62
N THR A 52 15.04 0.17 -4.15
CA THR A 52 14.07 -0.91 -3.92
C THR A 52 14.23 -1.53 -2.54
N ALA A 53 13.11 -1.84 -1.88
CA ALA A 53 13.03 -2.67 -0.69
C ALA A 53 12.24 -3.95 -1.01
N ALA A 54 12.87 -5.12 -0.95
CA ALA A 54 12.26 -6.39 -1.32
C ALA A 54 12.24 -7.36 -0.15
N TRP A 55 11.11 -8.02 0.09
CA TRP A 55 11.05 -9.12 1.04
C TRP A 55 11.57 -10.41 0.40
N THR A 56 12.71 -10.91 0.87
CA THR A 56 13.37 -12.11 0.35
C THR A 56 13.85 -12.97 1.50
N GLU A 57 13.66 -14.30 1.41
CA GLU A 57 14.18 -15.26 2.39
C GLU A 57 13.83 -14.98 3.87
N GLY A 58 12.72 -14.28 4.13
CA GLY A 58 12.27 -13.99 5.50
C GLY A 58 12.77 -12.65 6.06
N GLU A 59 13.45 -11.84 5.28
CA GLU A 59 13.90 -10.50 5.68
C GLU A 59 13.64 -9.45 4.60
N LEU A 60 13.70 -8.17 5.00
CA LEU A 60 13.61 -7.03 4.09
C LEU A 60 15.01 -6.64 3.63
N VAL A 61 15.27 -6.75 2.34
CA VAL A 61 16.55 -6.35 1.70
C VAL A 61 16.38 -5.02 0.99
N LEU A 62 17.31 -4.09 1.25
CA LEU A 62 17.35 -2.76 0.66
C LEU A 62 18.43 -2.70 -0.44
N MET A 63 18.08 -2.13 -1.59
CA MET A 63 18.95 -1.93 -2.75
C MET A 63 18.90 -0.46 -3.16
N GLY A 64 20.06 0.20 -3.21
CA GLY A 64 20.14 1.64 -3.52
C GLY A 64 19.80 2.57 -2.34
N ALA A 65 19.61 2.04 -1.13
CA ALA A 65 19.38 2.82 0.09
C ALA A 65 19.90 2.10 1.34
N GLU A 66 20.28 2.86 2.37
CA GLU A 66 20.80 2.31 3.65
C GLU A 66 19.68 2.00 4.67
N SER A 67 18.49 2.56 4.47
CA SER A 67 17.33 2.37 5.34
C SER A 67 16.04 2.61 4.55
N GLU A 68 14.90 2.15 5.09
CA GLU A 68 13.59 2.46 4.50
C GLU A 68 13.31 3.98 4.48
N ASP A 69 13.83 4.73 5.45
CA ASP A 69 13.69 6.20 5.50
C ASP A 69 14.52 6.86 4.39
N ALA A 70 15.77 6.41 4.18
CA ALA A 70 16.61 6.89 3.09
C ALA A 70 16.02 6.54 1.72
N LEU A 71 15.46 5.33 1.58
CA LEU A 71 14.76 4.88 0.38
C LEU A 71 13.63 5.84 0.00
N ARG A 72 12.75 6.18 0.96
CA ARG A 72 11.62 7.09 0.70
C ARG A 72 12.07 8.53 0.48
N ALA A 73 13.10 8.98 1.19
CA ALA A 73 13.68 10.30 1.01
C ALA A 73 14.31 10.50 -0.39
N GLY A 74 14.66 9.42 -1.10
CA GLY A 74 15.14 9.45 -2.48
C GLY A 74 14.10 9.87 -3.53
N GLY A 75 12.83 10.02 -3.14
CA GLY A 75 11.76 10.52 -3.99
C GLY A 75 11.11 9.45 -4.87
N THR A 76 11.87 8.61 -5.58
CA THR A 76 11.31 7.47 -6.32
C THR A 76 11.76 6.17 -5.68
N TYR A 77 10.82 5.31 -5.30
CA TYR A 77 11.12 4.09 -4.57
C TYR A 77 10.14 2.96 -4.88
N LEU A 78 10.60 1.72 -4.74
CA LEU A 78 9.82 0.52 -4.95
C LEU A 78 9.87 -0.38 -3.71
N TYR A 79 8.72 -0.95 -3.33
CA TYR A 79 8.62 -2.06 -2.40
C TYR A 79 8.09 -3.30 -3.10
N LEU A 80 8.66 -4.46 -2.79
CA LEU A 80 8.30 -5.76 -3.34
C LEU A 80 8.06 -6.76 -2.21
N ASP A 81 6.96 -7.51 -2.28
CA ASP A 81 6.62 -8.54 -1.32
C ASP A 81 5.80 -9.66 -1.99
N GLY A 82 6.52 -10.65 -2.54
CA GLY A 82 5.91 -11.69 -3.37
C GLY A 82 5.25 -11.08 -4.60
N GLU A 83 3.94 -11.32 -4.77
CA GLU A 83 3.15 -10.72 -5.85
C GLU A 83 2.71 -9.28 -5.56
N GLN A 84 2.93 -8.77 -4.36
CA GLN A 84 2.53 -7.42 -3.97
C GLN A 84 3.66 -6.42 -4.25
N PHE A 85 3.30 -5.22 -4.66
CA PHE A 85 4.25 -4.13 -4.82
C PHE A 85 3.66 -2.77 -4.43
N LEU A 86 4.56 -1.82 -4.21
CA LEU A 86 4.24 -0.40 -4.07
C LEU A 86 5.34 0.43 -4.71
N LEU A 87 5.01 1.18 -5.76
CA LEU A 87 5.83 2.23 -6.36
C LEU A 87 5.39 3.57 -5.76
N GLY A 88 6.32 4.29 -5.15
CA GLY A 88 6.12 5.64 -4.64
C GLY A 88 6.93 6.66 -5.42
N VAL A 89 6.31 7.80 -5.73
CA VAL A 89 6.96 8.99 -6.30
C VAL A 89 6.58 10.20 -5.45
N GLU A 90 7.56 10.73 -4.73
CA GLU A 90 7.48 11.87 -3.83
C GLU A 90 8.52 12.93 -4.26
N THR A 91 8.22 13.67 -5.33
CA THR A 91 9.16 14.65 -5.92
C THR A 91 8.51 16.01 -6.06
N GLY A 92 9.06 17.01 -5.36
CA GLY A 92 8.52 18.37 -5.39
C GLY A 92 7.09 18.42 -4.84
N ALA A 93 6.12 18.69 -5.73
CA ALA A 93 4.69 18.71 -5.39
C ALA A 93 3.97 17.38 -5.68
N GLU A 94 4.62 16.43 -6.37
CA GLU A 94 4.01 15.14 -6.67
C GLU A 94 4.16 14.19 -5.48
N ARG A 95 3.04 13.59 -5.08
CA ARG A 95 3.01 12.51 -4.10
C ARG A 95 2.04 11.44 -4.60
N ILE A 96 2.60 10.45 -5.29
CA ILE A 96 1.88 9.42 -6.01
C ILE A 96 2.28 8.06 -5.45
N THR A 97 1.28 7.20 -5.25
CA THR A 97 1.47 5.79 -4.92
C THR A 97 0.74 4.94 -5.93
N LEU A 98 1.45 3.97 -6.51
CA LEU A 98 0.87 2.88 -7.26
C LEU A 98 1.13 1.59 -6.49
N ARG A 99 0.08 0.91 -6.03
CA ARG A 99 0.22 -0.33 -5.24
C ARG A 99 -0.73 -1.38 -5.74
N GLY A 100 -0.32 -2.64 -5.72
CA GLY A 100 -1.15 -3.68 -6.28
C GLY A 100 -0.52 -5.06 -6.22
N ASN A 101 -1.07 -5.93 -7.06
CA ASN A 101 -0.62 -7.31 -7.23
C ASN A 101 -0.34 -7.60 -8.72
N GLY A 102 -0.13 -8.86 -9.09
CA GLY A 102 0.16 -9.28 -10.47
C GLY A 102 -0.92 -8.97 -11.53
N GLU A 103 -2.13 -8.58 -11.13
CA GLU A 103 -3.28 -8.36 -12.03
C GLU A 103 -3.75 -6.91 -12.07
N LYS A 104 -3.74 -6.25 -10.91
CA LYS A 104 -4.33 -4.91 -10.76
C LYS A 104 -3.60 -4.07 -9.73
N ALA A 105 -3.72 -2.75 -9.88
CA ALA A 105 -3.16 -1.79 -8.96
C ALA A 105 -4.10 -0.60 -8.70
N GLU A 106 -4.00 -0.04 -7.52
CA GLU A 106 -4.58 1.25 -7.15
C GLU A 106 -3.56 2.35 -7.42
N LEU A 107 -3.93 3.33 -8.25
CA LEU A 107 -3.20 4.58 -8.42
C LEU A 107 -3.81 5.63 -7.51
N ILE A 108 -3.00 6.18 -6.61
CA ILE A 108 -3.38 7.17 -5.60
C ILE A 108 -2.51 8.40 -5.80
N VAL A 109 -3.12 9.57 -5.97
CA VAL A 109 -2.43 10.85 -6.16
C VAL A 109 -2.90 11.80 -5.07
N TRP A 110 -2.00 12.18 -4.18
CA TRP A 110 -2.31 13.14 -3.14
C TRP A 110 -2.50 14.55 -3.73
N ALA A 111 -3.52 15.24 -3.24
CA ALA A 111 -3.92 16.55 -3.73
C ALA A 111 -3.84 17.59 -2.59
N ALA A 112 -2.66 17.74 -1.99
CA ALA A 112 -2.44 18.66 -0.87
C ALA A 112 -2.69 20.13 -1.26
N ASP A 113 -2.26 20.51 -2.48
CA ASP A 113 -2.36 21.89 -3.00
C ASP A 113 -3.30 22.01 -4.22
N GLY A 114 -4.21 21.03 -4.39
CA GLY A 114 -5.15 20.97 -5.50
C GLY A 114 -5.14 19.62 -6.22
N LEU A 115 -6.22 19.34 -6.95
CA LEU A 115 -6.40 18.08 -7.70
C LEU A 115 -5.61 18.12 -9.00
N VAL A 116 -4.30 17.91 -8.90
CA VAL A 116 -3.38 17.87 -10.04
C VAL A 116 -3.22 16.41 -10.49
N PRO A 117 -3.39 16.09 -11.78
CA PRO A 117 -3.13 14.75 -12.31
C PRO A 117 -1.63 14.44 -12.31
N PRO A 118 -1.22 13.17 -12.36
CA PRO A 118 0.20 12.80 -12.46
C PRO A 118 0.88 13.40 -13.69
N SER A 119 2.17 13.70 -13.57
CA SER A 119 3.02 14.18 -14.66
C SER A 119 3.23 13.13 -15.75
N GLU A 120 3.60 13.58 -16.96
CA GLU A 120 4.01 12.67 -18.05
C GLU A 120 5.21 11.79 -17.64
N ALA A 121 6.14 12.34 -16.86
CA ALA A 121 7.32 11.61 -16.36
C ALA A 121 6.94 10.40 -15.48
N PHE A 122 5.89 10.52 -14.66
CA PHE A 122 5.37 9.39 -13.91
C PHE A 122 4.85 8.27 -14.83
N PHE A 123 4.13 8.62 -15.89
CA PHE A 123 3.63 7.63 -16.84
C PHE A 123 4.73 7.03 -17.72
N ASP A 124 5.78 7.80 -18.02
CA ASP A 124 6.99 7.29 -18.68
C ASP A 124 7.67 6.24 -17.78
N LEU A 125 7.86 6.54 -16.49
CA LEU A 125 8.39 5.59 -15.51
C LEU A 125 7.54 4.31 -15.41
N MET A 126 6.21 4.44 -15.35
CA MET A 126 5.31 3.27 -15.34
C MET A 126 5.49 2.40 -16.59
N ARG A 127 5.68 3.01 -17.76
CA ARG A 127 5.91 2.29 -19.03
C ARG A 127 7.28 1.62 -19.06
N GLU A 128 8.32 2.27 -18.58
CA GLU A 128 9.67 1.70 -18.50
C GLU A 128 9.73 0.53 -17.50
N LEU A 129 9.04 0.64 -16.37
CA LEU A 129 8.82 -0.48 -15.44
C LEU A 129 7.86 -1.55 -15.99
N GLY A 130 7.21 -1.26 -17.12
CA GLY A 130 6.21 -2.10 -17.79
C GLY A 130 5.01 -2.45 -16.91
N LEU A 131 4.58 -1.47 -16.12
CA LEU A 131 3.37 -1.47 -15.29
C LEU A 131 2.16 -0.85 -16.00
N LEU A 132 2.34 -0.34 -17.22
CA LEU A 132 1.28 0.29 -18.02
C LEU A 132 1.47 -0.06 -19.50
N ASP A 133 0.40 -0.55 -20.15
CA ASP A 133 0.40 -0.72 -21.60
C ASP A 133 0.24 0.61 -22.34
N GLU A 134 0.65 0.64 -23.60
CA GLU A 134 0.46 1.79 -24.46
C GLU A 134 -1.03 2.06 -24.76
N GLY A 135 -1.40 3.33 -24.86
CA GLY A 135 -2.73 3.76 -25.30
C GLY A 135 -3.86 3.56 -24.27
N ILE A 136 -3.55 3.25 -23.02
CA ILE A 136 -4.55 3.14 -21.94
C ILE A 136 -5.08 4.52 -21.53
N THR A 137 -6.39 4.60 -21.28
CA THR A 137 -7.04 5.74 -20.62
C THR A 137 -7.26 5.45 -19.14
N ILE A 138 -6.77 6.32 -18.27
CA ILE A 138 -6.93 6.20 -16.81
C ILE A 138 -7.95 7.25 -16.34
N SER A 139 -9.04 6.79 -15.74
CA SER A 139 -10.09 7.66 -15.18
C SER A 139 -9.86 7.87 -13.69
N LEU A 140 -9.52 9.10 -13.31
CA LEU A 140 -9.27 9.47 -11.91
C LEU A 140 -10.56 9.98 -11.26
N THR A 141 -10.84 9.45 -10.07
CA THR A 141 -11.97 9.87 -9.24
C THR A 141 -11.46 10.60 -8.01
N VAL A 142 -12.16 11.66 -7.61
CA VAL A 142 -11.85 12.37 -6.36
C VAL A 142 -12.42 11.57 -5.19
N LYS A 143 -11.58 11.26 -4.21
CA LYS A 143 -11.97 10.63 -2.95
C LYS A 143 -11.61 11.53 -1.76
N GLU A 144 -12.38 11.40 -0.69
CA GLU A 144 -12.13 12.06 0.60
C GLU A 144 -11.50 11.06 1.57
N LEU A 145 -10.53 11.53 2.34
CA LEU A 145 -9.91 10.76 3.40
C LEU A 145 -10.82 10.76 4.63
N ALA A 146 -11.27 9.58 5.06
CA ALA A 146 -12.07 9.47 6.26
C ALA A 146 -11.27 9.89 7.50
N LEU A 147 -11.75 10.92 8.22
CA LEU A 147 -11.13 11.40 9.47
C LEU A 147 -11.45 10.51 10.70
N LYS A 148 -12.36 9.55 10.54
CA LYS A 148 -12.77 8.61 11.58
C LYS A 148 -12.47 7.20 11.12
N LEU A 149 -12.19 6.31 12.07
CA LEU A 149 -12.02 4.89 11.77
C LEU A 149 -13.29 4.36 11.08
N PRO A 150 -13.17 3.68 9.93
CA PRO A 150 -14.29 3.09 9.24
C PRO A 150 -14.90 1.96 10.07
N ARG A 151 -16.21 1.77 9.92
CA ARG A 151 -16.86 0.59 10.47
C ARG A 151 -16.33 -0.65 9.76
N VAL A 152 -15.94 -1.65 10.54
CA VAL A 152 -15.54 -2.97 10.04
C VAL A 152 -16.79 -3.68 9.47
N PRO A 153 -16.77 -4.18 8.23
CA PRO A 153 -17.87 -4.94 7.66
C PRO A 153 -18.18 -6.21 8.46
N GLU A 154 -19.42 -6.66 8.38
CA GLU A 154 -19.81 -7.95 8.97
C GLU A 154 -19.00 -9.09 8.35
N GLY A 155 -18.56 -10.04 9.17
CA GLY A 155 -17.72 -11.17 8.75
C GLY A 155 -16.22 -10.88 8.69
N ILE A 156 -15.78 -9.63 8.80
CA ILE A 156 -14.35 -9.27 8.89
C ILE A 156 -13.94 -9.18 10.36
N LYS A 157 -13.01 -10.04 10.79
CA LYS A 157 -12.59 -10.17 12.19
C LYS A 157 -11.36 -9.32 12.52
N LEU A 158 -11.24 -8.14 11.90
CA LEU A 158 -10.14 -7.21 12.12
C LEU A 158 -10.51 -6.15 13.16
N ASP A 159 -9.52 -5.74 13.96
CA ASP A 159 -9.58 -4.48 14.70
C ASP A 159 -9.86 -3.30 13.73
N PRO A 160 -10.69 -2.31 14.13
CA PRO A 160 -10.99 -1.15 13.28
C PRO A 160 -9.76 -0.40 12.77
N THR A 161 -8.66 -0.40 13.51
CA THR A 161 -7.40 0.24 13.11
C THR A 161 -6.72 -0.50 11.97
N LEU A 162 -6.70 -1.83 12.03
CA LEU A 162 -6.18 -2.67 10.94
C LEU A 162 -7.06 -2.59 9.71
N TRP A 163 -8.39 -2.53 9.90
CA TRP A 163 -9.31 -2.31 8.78
C TRP A 163 -9.14 -0.92 8.15
N ALA A 164 -8.92 0.12 8.97
CA ALA A 164 -8.60 1.46 8.47
C ALA A 164 -7.32 1.45 7.63
N LEU A 165 -6.29 0.72 8.06
CA LEU A 165 -5.03 0.59 7.34
C LEU A 165 -5.23 0.00 5.94
N VAL A 166 -6.02 -1.07 5.80
CA VAL A 166 -6.28 -1.74 4.50
C VAL A 166 -6.72 -0.74 3.44
N GLY A 167 -7.69 0.12 3.77
CA GLY A 167 -8.26 1.11 2.85
C GLY A 167 -7.53 2.44 2.81
N HIS A 168 -6.49 2.65 3.62
CA HIS A 168 -5.86 3.97 3.72
C HIS A 168 -5.03 4.29 2.46
N PRO A 169 -5.11 5.49 1.88
CA PRO A 169 -4.34 5.87 0.68
C PRO A 169 -2.83 5.95 0.92
N ASP A 170 -2.40 6.23 2.15
CA ASP A 170 -0.99 6.21 2.57
C ASP A 170 -0.80 5.16 3.65
N TRP A 171 -0.38 3.94 3.25
CA TRP A 171 -0.18 2.85 4.20
C TRP A 171 0.93 3.15 5.22
N PHE A 172 1.99 3.86 4.82
CA PHE A 172 3.14 4.08 5.69
C PHE A 172 2.86 5.16 6.72
N GLY A 173 2.27 6.29 6.29
CA GLY A 173 1.77 7.32 7.19
C GLY A 173 0.72 6.78 8.16
N ALA A 174 -0.26 6.01 7.67
CA ALA A 174 -1.28 5.43 8.54
C ALA A 174 -0.71 4.42 9.55
N ALA A 175 0.20 3.53 9.13
CA ALA A 175 0.82 2.60 10.06
C ALA A 175 1.52 3.33 11.20
N ARG A 176 2.27 4.40 10.89
CA ARG A 176 2.91 5.26 11.90
C ARG A 176 1.87 5.93 12.81
N ASP A 177 0.86 6.57 12.23
CA ASP A 177 -0.12 7.38 12.97
C ASP A 177 -1.03 6.51 13.86
N PHE A 178 -1.23 5.25 13.48
CA PHE A 178 -1.93 4.24 14.26
C PHE A 178 -1.04 3.47 15.25
N GLY A 179 0.27 3.75 15.29
CA GLY A 179 1.20 3.07 16.18
C GLY A 179 1.41 1.59 15.84
N LEU A 180 1.31 1.22 14.56
CA LEU A 180 1.47 -0.14 14.07
C LEU A 180 2.94 -0.43 13.73
N GLU A 181 3.43 -1.59 14.16
CA GLU A 181 4.77 -2.08 13.80
C GLU A 181 4.76 -2.55 12.34
N ARG A 182 5.38 -1.77 11.44
CA ARG A 182 5.44 -2.03 9.99
C ARG A 182 6.89 -2.17 9.53
N VAL A 183 7.15 -3.19 8.72
CA VAL A 183 8.41 -3.41 8.01
C VAL A 183 8.10 -3.71 6.54
N GLY A 184 8.61 -2.89 5.61
CA GLY A 184 8.25 -3.00 4.20
C GLY A 184 6.73 -2.88 3.97
N LEU A 185 6.15 -3.83 3.23
CA LEU A 185 4.69 -3.89 3.01
C LEU A 185 3.95 -4.71 4.07
N ARG A 186 4.65 -5.14 5.12
CA ARG A 186 4.08 -6.00 6.16
C ARG A 186 3.81 -5.25 7.45
N VAL A 187 2.80 -5.68 8.17
CA VAL A 187 2.47 -5.19 9.51
C VAL A 187 2.39 -6.36 10.48
N ARG A 188 2.89 -6.14 11.69
CA ARG A 188 2.82 -7.12 12.76
C ARG A 188 1.42 -7.14 13.37
N VAL A 189 0.86 -8.33 13.53
CA VAL A 189 -0.48 -8.55 14.09
C VAL A 189 -0.51 -9.80 14.97
N VAL A 190 -1.54 -9.89 15.81
CA VAL A 190 -1.88 -11.09 16.57
C VAL A 190 -3.30 -11.53 16.19
N ALA A 191 -3.42 -12.74 15.67
CA ALA A 191 -4.67 -13.41 15.41
C ALA A 191 -5.00 -14.37 16.56
N GLU A 192 -6.22 -14.28 17.10
CA GLU A 192 -6.79 -15.36 17.90
C GLU A 192 -7.43 -16.38 16.95
N ALA A 193 -6.87 -17.57 16.88
CA ALA A 193 -7.34 -18.65 16.01
C ALA A 193 -7.87 -19.83 16.82
N ALA A 194 -9.00 -20.39 16.38
CA ALA A 194 -9.62 -21.57 16.96
C ALA A 194 -8.98 -22.88 16.46
N THR A 195 -8.42 -22.83 15.26
CA THR A 195 -7.71 -23.92 14.57
C THR A 195 -6.49 -23.36 13.85
N ALA A 196 -5.74 -24.21 13.14
CA ALA A 196 -4.71 -23.73 12.23
C ALA A 196 -5.30 -22.76 11.19
N LEU A 197 -4.50 -21.76 10.80
CA LEU A 197 -4.83 -20.83 9.73
C LEU A 197 -4.76 -21.54 8.37
N ALA A 198 -5.30 -20.92 7.32
CA ALA A 198 -5.09 -21.40 5.96
C ALA A 198 -3.59 -21.52 5.60
N GLU A 199 -3.25 -22.54 4.80
CA GLU A 199 -1.86 -22.86 4.41
C GLU A 199 -1.13 -21.66 3.77
N ASP A 200 -1.86 -20.83 3.03
CA ASP A 200 -1.31 -19.65 2.36
C ASP A 200 -0.99 -18.48 3.32
N LEU A 201 -1.37 -18.58 4.60
CA LEU A 201 -1.02 -17.64 5.66
C LEU A 201 0.16 -18.11 6.51
N GLU A 202 0.53 -19.40 6.45
CA GLU A 202 1.65 -19.98 7.19
C GLU A 202 2.99 -19.27 6.95
N PRO A 203 3.34 -18.81 5.72
CA PRO A 203 4.60 -18.11 5.48
C PRO A 203 4.75 -16.80 6.25
N TYR A 204 3.67 -16.27 6.82
CA TYR A 204 3.67 -15.01 7.57
C TYR A 204 3.66 -15.20 9.08
N VAL A 205 3.55 -16.45 9.57
CA VAL A 205 3.52 -16.77 10.99
C VAL A 205 4.92 -16.64 11.57
N LEU A 206 5.06 -15.76 12.58
CA LEU A 206 6.31 -15.62 13.36
C LEU A 206 6.34 -16.62 14.51
N ASN A 207 5.21 -16.77 15.19
CA ASN A 207 5.08 -17.62 16.37
C ASN A 207 3.61 -18.03 16.57
N SER A 208 3.40 -19.18 17.20
CA SER A 208 2.07 -19.63 17.63
C SER A 208 2.14 -20.19 19.05
N SER A 209 1.31 -19.65 19.95
CA SER A 209 1.22 -20.06 21.34
C SER A 209 -0.24 -20.17 21.78
N GLY A 210 -0.69 -21.39 22.04
CA GLY A 210 -2.09 -21.67 22.37
C GLY A 210 -3.02 -21.26 21.23
N SER A 211 -3.97 -20.36 21.50
CA SER A 211 -4.88 -19.81 20.50
C SER A 211 -4.39 -18.51 19.86
N LEU A 212 -3.19 -18.02 20.20
CA LEU A 212 -2.65 -16.78 19.66
C LEU A 212 -1.56 -17.08 18.63
N THR A 213 -1.75 -16.57 17.43
CA THR A 213 -0.77 -16.63 16.34
C THR A 213 -0.30 -15.22 16.05
N GLU A 214 1.01 -15.02 16.12
CA GLU A 214 1.66 -13.76 15.78
C GLU A 214 2.13 -13.82 14.32
N LEU A 215 1.80 -12.80 13.54
CA LEU A 215 2.14 -12.73 12.13
C LEU A 215 2.82 -11.42 11.78
N LEU A 216 3.71 -11.48 10.79
CA LEU A 216 4.17 -10.33 10.02
C LEU A 216 3.63 -10.49 8.60
N ILE A 217 2.47 -9.89 8.34
CA ILE A 217 1.65 -10.16 7.16
C ILE A 217 1.60 -8.94 6.23
N PRO A 218 1.64 -9.12 4.89
CA PRO A 218 1.41 -8.05 3.94
C PRO A 218 0.08 -7.33 4.22
N ILE A 219 0.08 -5.99 4.17
CA ILE A 219 -1.10 -5.17 4.44
C ILE A 219 -2.27 -5.56 3.52
N ALA A 220 -1.97 -5.87 2.26
CA ALA A 220 -2.96 -6.33 1.28
C ALA A 220 -3.68 -7.64 1.66
N LEU A 221 -3.09 -8.46 2.52
CA LEU A 221 -3.64 -9.76 2.95
C LEU A 221 -4.36 -9.69 4.30
N LEU A 222 -4.41 -8.54 4.96
CA LEU A 222 -5.12 -8.39 6.24
C LEU A 222 -6.60 -8.75 6.14
N SER A 223 -7.28 -8.32 5.06
CA SER A 223 -8.69 -8.66 4.85
C SER A 223 -8.91 -10.17 4.74
N LYS A 224 -8.01 -10.87 4.03
CA LYS A 224 -8.01 -12.33 3.90
C LYS A 224 -7.82 -13.01 5.25
N LEU A 225 -6.84 -12.57 6.06
CA LEU A 225 -6.65 -13.07 7.42
C LEU A 225 -7.90 -12.84 8.29
N GLY A 226 -8.53 -11.66 8.20
CA GLY A 226 -9.76 -11.36 8.93
C GLY A 226 -10.98 -12.16 8.49
N GLN A 227 -10.97 -12.72 7.27
CA GLN A 227 -12.02 -13.58 6.71
C GLN A 227 -11.80 -15.07 6.99
N ASP A 228 -10.59 -15.45 7.42
CA ASP A 228 -10.25 -16.84 7.67
C ASP A 228 -11.25 -17.47 8.67
N PRO A 229 -11.86 -18.62 8.35
CA PRO A 229 -12.82 -19.29 9.23
C PRO A 229 -12.24 -19.64 10.60
N ALA A 230 -10.94 -19.95 10.68
CA ALA A 230 -10.23 -20.29 11.92
C ALA A 230 -10.07 -19.09 12.85
N VAL A 231 -9.96 -17.88 12.30
CA VAL A 231 -9.75 -16.65 13.06
C VAL A 231 -11.01 -16.29 13.85
N ARG A 232 -10.84 -15.75 15.06
CA ARG A 232 -11.90 -15.16 15.90
C ARG A 232 -11.76 -13.65 15.96
N SER A 233 -10.52 -13.17 16.08
CA SER A 233 -10.18 -11.75 16.06
C SER A 233 -8.74 -11.55 15.61
N VAL A 234 -8.44 -10.40 15.02
CA VAL A 234 -7.09 -9.96 14.67
C VAL A 234 -6.89 -8.56 15.21
N ARG A 235 -5.79 -8.32 15.91
CA ARG A 235 -5.47 -7.05 16.55
C ARG A 235 -4.00 -6.71 16.41
N PRO A 236 -3.61 -5.42 16.54
CA PRO A 236 -2.21 -5.07 16.75
C PRO A 236 -1.66 -5.80 18.00
N PRO A 237 -0.34 -6.07 18.06
CA PRO A 237 0.29 -6.62 19.25
C PRO A 237 0.01 -5.74 20.48
N PHE A 238 -0.07 -6.37 21.65
CA PHE A 238 -0.21 -5.63 22.89
C PHE A 238 1.10 -4.92 23.22
N THR A 239 1.09 -3.59 23.23
CA THR A 239 2.18 -2.79 23.80
C THR A 239 1.85 -2.53 25.28
N PRO A 240 2.55 -3.15 26.24
CA PRO A 240 2.34 -2.82 27.65
C PRO A 240 2.68 -1.34 27.86
N TYR A 241 1.81 -0.61 28.56
CA TYR A 241 2.22 0.68 29.11
C TYR A 241 3.42 0.44 30.02
N PRO A 242 4.49 1.28 29.97
CA PRO A 242 5.51 1.21 31.00
C PRO A 242 4.81 1.37 32.34
N ALA A 243 5.04 0.42 33.25
CA ALA A 243 4.57 0.56 34.62
C ALA A 243 5.11 1.90 35.12
N VAL A 244 4.22 2.83 35.44
CA VAL A 244 4.59 4.05 36.15
C VAL A 244 5.12 3.58 37.50
N GLY A 245 6.44 3.41 37.59
CA GLY A 245 7.12 3.02 38.81
C GLY A 245 6.89 4.10 39.86
N GLY A 246 6.33 3.70 40.99
CA GLY A 246 6.24 4.51 42.20
C GLY A 246 7.56 4.60 42.97
#